data_AF-A0A2Z3HSP1-F1
#
_entry.id   AF-A0A2Z3HSP1-F1
#
_cell.length_a   1.000
_cell.length_b   1.000
_cell.length_c   1.000
_cell.angle_alpha   90.00
_cell.angle_beta   90.00
_cell.angle_gamma   90.00
#
_symmetry.space_group_name_H-M   'P 1'
#
loop_
_entity.id
_entity.type
_entity.pdbx_description
1 polymer ?
#
loop_
_entity_poly.entity_id
_entity_poly.type
_entity_poly.pdbx_seq_one_letter_code
_entity_poly.pdbx_strand_id
1 'polypeptide(L)'
;MEPSPVPRFKRPVLIGAAVALAAGLACAGLLLVLGRPGSGPPPALEGGLVVEAGPRAETRLAAGTPLRCYVDGQFVGDLPLEDCARRNGVASGALDVGIDASGALGAGAAGAALTPLPPTDTPQPVEVLRPSPPPPAAAPAASAPVAPCWRHGGSAWSRLPGEMTQAACVQTLFAGQCERPGEAAYGRWGGQTLRLVPGKVEVSGDNRNFRLLLEQGPNCTFPGAG
;
A
#
# COMPACT_ATOMS: atom_id res chain seq x y z
N MET A 1 49.12 -0.99 -78.51
CA MET A 1 47.92 -1.66 -77.98
C MET A 1 48.25 -2.07 -76.55
N GLU A 2 47.96 -1.17 -75.62
CA GLU A 2 48.27 -1.31 -74.18
C GLU A 2 47.21 -2.18 -73.50
N PRO A 3 47.57 -3.10 -72.59
CA PRO A 3 46.61 -3.83 -71.78
C PRO A 3 46.21 -3.01 -70.54
N SER A 4 44.92 -2.72 -70.40
CA SER A 4 44.35 -2.06 -69.20
C SER A 4 44.49 -2.93 -67.94
N PRO A 5 44.91 -2.37 -66.79
CA PRO A 5 44.99 -3.11 -65.53
C PRO A 5 43.61 -3.27 -64.86
N VAL A 6 43.25 -4.50 -64.53
CA VAL A 6 42.04 -4.84 -63.76
C VAL A 6 42.25 -4.52 -62.27
N PRO A 7 41.33 -3.79 -61.59
CA PRO A 7 41.53 -3.40 -60.20
C PRO A 7 41.33 -4.58 -59.23
N ARG A 8 42.43 -5.09 -58.64
CA ARG A 8 42.44 -6.19 -57.65
C ARG A 8 41.86 -5.84 -56.26
N PHE A 9 41.49 -4.59 -56.00
CA PHE A 9 41.08 -4.10 -54.68
C PHE A 9 39.62 -4.41 -54.28
N LYS A 10 38.78 -4.92 -55.19
CA LYS A 10 37.35 -5.19 -54.88
C LYS A 10 37.11 -6.52 -54.16
N ARG A 11 38.05 -7.47 -54.27
CA ARG A 11 37.94 -8.81 -53.66
C ARG A 11 37.95 -8.82 -52.13
N PRO A 12 38.85 -8.12 -51.41
CA PRO A 12 38.86 -8.17 -49.95
C PRO A 12 37.63 -7.50 -49.32
N VAL A 13 37.07 -6.46 -49.96
CA VAL A 13 35.86 -5.76 -49.49
C VAL A 13 34.62 -6.66 -49.65
N LEU A 14 34.52 -7.40 -50.75
CA LEU A 14 33.44 -8.37 -50.98
C LEU A 14 33.48 -9.52 -49.98
N ILE A 15 34.67 -10.00 -49.63
CA ILE A 15 34.85 -11.06 -48.62
C ILE A 15 34.46 -10.56 -47.23
N GLY A 16 34.90 -9.35 -46.84
CA GLY A 16 34.53 -8.74 -45.57
C GLY A 16 33.02 -8.53 -45.41
N ALA A 17 32.35 -8.05 -46.46
CA ALA A 17 30.90 -7.87 -46.47
C ALA A 17 30.14 -9.20 -46.31
N ALA A 18 30.59 -10.27 -46.98
CA ALA A 18 29.97 -11.59 -46.87
C ALA A 18 30.09 -12.18 -45.45
N VAL A 19 31.25 -12.00 -44.79
CA VAL A 19 31.47 -12.48 -43.42
C VAL A 19 30.58 -11.74 -42.41
N ALA A 20 30.47 -10.41 -42.53
CA ALA A 20 29.62 -9.63 -41.63
C ALA A 20 28.14 -10.01 -41.75
N LEU A 21 27.67 -10.25 -42.98
CA LEU A 21 26.29 -10.66 -43.24
C LEU A 21 25.98 -12.05 -42.67
N ALA A 22 26.91 -12.99 -42.80
CA ALA A 22 26.78 -14.33 -42.23
C ALA A 22 26.73 -14.30 -40.69
N ALA A 23 27.57 -13.49 -40.05
CA ALA A 23 27.57 -13.34 -38.59
C ALA A 23 26.25 -12.72 -38.07
N GLY A 24 25.72 -11.70 -38.76
CA GLY A 24 24.44 -11.09 -38.42
C GLY A 24 23.27 -12.07 -38.52
N LEU A 25 23.22 -12.87 -39.59
CA LEU A 25 22.20 -13.92 -39.79
C LEU A 25 22.27 -15.00 -38.70
N ALA A 26 23.47 -15.39 -38.27
CA ALA A 26 23.64 -16.37 -37.20
C ALA A 26 23.11 -15.85 -35.85
N CYS A 27 23.43 -14.61 -35.48
CA CYS A 27 22.92 -13.98 -34.25
C CYS A 27 21.38 -13.83 -34.28
N ALA A 28 20.82 -13.41 -35.41
CA ALA A 28 19.37 -13.29 -35.57
C ALA A 28 18.67 -14.66 -35.43
N GLY A 29 19.23 -15.71 -36.04
CA GLY A 29 18.73 -17.07 -35.89
C GLY A 29 18.78 -17.56 -34.44
N LEU A 30 19.88 -17.29 -33.73
CA LEU A 30 20.02 -17.67 -32.31
C LEU A 30 18.98 -16.98 -31.41
N LEU A 31 18.71 -15.69 -31.65
CA LEU A 31 17.68 -14.94 -30.92
C LEU A 31 16.26 -15.46 -31.21
N LEU A 32 15.98 -15.92 -32.43
CA LEU A 32 14.68 -16.50 -32.78
C LEU A 32 14.47 -17.91 -32.18
N VAL A 33 15.54 -18.68 -31.98
CA VAL A 33 15.49 -20.00 -31.35
C VAL A 33 15.32 -19.89 -29.83
N LEU A 34 16.02 -18.96 -29.19
CA LEU A 34 15.96 -18.74 -27.73
C LEU A 34 14.81 -17.81 -27.29
N GLY A 35 14.32 -16.96 -28.19
CA GLY A 35 13.43 -15.85 -27.87
C GLY A 35 12.07 -15.98 -28.54
N ARG A 36 11.38 -17.12 -28.43
CA ARG A 36 9.94 -17.15 -28.69
C ARG A 36 9.21 -16.51 -27.50
N PRO A 37 8.65 -15.28 -27.60
CA PRO A 37 7.64 -14.85 -26.64
C PRO A 37 6.43 -15.76 -26.83
N GLY A 38 6.03 -16.49 -25.78
CA GLY A 38 4.84 -17.33 -25.80
C GLY A 38 3.61 -16.47 -26.10
N SER A 39 3.12 -16.51 -27.33
CA SER A 39 1.84 -15.94 -27.72
C SER A 39 0.74 -16.94 -27.38
N GLY A 40 0.34 -16.93 -26.11
CA GLY A 40 -0.83 -17.63 -25.60
C GLY A 40 -1.18 -17.07 -24.21
N PRO A 41 -2.47 -16.95 -23.85
CA PRO A 41 -2.83 -16.60 -22.47
C PRO A 41 -2.22 -17.64 -21.52
N PRO A 42 -1.59 -17.24 -20.39
CA PRO A 42 -0.94 -18.18 -19.50
C PRO A 42 -1.96 -19.12 -18.82
N PRO A 43 -1.58 -20.37 -18.53
CA PRO A 43 -2.46 -21.46 -18.06
C PRO A 43 -3.09 -21.25 -16.67
N ALA A 44 -2.99 -20.06 -16.09
CA ALA A 44 -3.62 -19.72 -14.81
C ALA A 44 -5.10 -19.30 -14.97
N LEU A 45 -5.62 -19.21 -16.21
CA LEU A 45 -7.04 -18.92 -16.48
C LEU A 45 -7.97 -20.13 -16.33
N GLU A 46 -7.46 -21.31 -15.92
CA GLU A 46 -8.29 -22.48 -15.57
C GLU A 46 -8.43 -22.71 -14.05
N GLY A 47 -7.71 -21.95 -13.22
CA GLY A 47 -7.77 -22.10 -11.76
C GLY A 47 -8.62 -21.01 -11.12
N GLY A 48 -9.94 -21.21 -11.09
CA GLY A 48 -10.86 -20.35 -10.35
C GLY A 48 -10.36 -20.10 -8.92
N LEU A 49 -10.56 -18.88 -8.43
CA LEU A 49 -10.19 -18.44 -7.08
C LEU A 49 -10.85 -19.35 -6.03
N VAL A 50 -10.12 -20.34 -5.52
CA VAL A 50 -10.53 -21.10 -4.34
C VAL A 50 -10.06 -20.32 -3.12
N VAL A 51 -10.98 -19.59 -2.49
CA VAL A 51 -10.75 -19.00 -1.18
C VAL A 51 -10.87 -20.14 -0.16
N GLU A 52 -9.74 -20.78 0.18
CA GLU A 52 -9.67 -21.55 1.42
C GLU A 52 -9.68 -20.56 2.58
N ALA A 53 -10.88 -20.28 3.09
CA ALA A 53 -11.05 -19.82 4.46
C ALA A 53 -10.64 -20.98 5.37
N GLY A 54 -9.34 -21.10 5.64
CA GLY A 54 -8.85 -21.92 6.74
C GLY A 54 -9.55 -21.48 8.03
N PRO A 55 -9.69 -22.37 9.03
CA PRO A 55 -10.41 -22.07 10.26
C PRO A 55 -9.76 -20.87 10.93
N ARG A 56 -10.33 -19.68 10.69
CA ARG A 56 -10.18 -18.57 11.61
C ARG A 56 -10.66 -19.14 12.92
N ALA A 57 -9.77 -19.23 13.90
CA ALA A 57 -10.22 -19.36 15.27
C ALA A 57 -11.13 -18.16 15.51
N GLU A 58 -12.43 -18.39 15.35
CA GLU A 58 -13.48 -17.57 15.91
C GLU A 58 -13.33 -17.68 17.42
N THR A 59 -12.30 -17.05 17.97
CA THR A 59 -12.48 -16.39 19.25
C THR A 59 -13.49 -15.28 18.97
N ARG A 60 -14.78 -15.66 18.85
CA ARG A 60 -15.88 -14.84 19.33
C ARG A 60 -15.34 -14.24 20.61
N LEU A 61 -15.27 -12.91 20.69
CA LEU A 61 -15.07 -12.24 21.96
C LEU A 61 -16.10 -12.86 22.90
N ALA A 62 -15.66 -13.77 23.78
CA ALA A 62 -16.56 -14.41 24.70
C ALA A 62 -17.10 -13.29 25.57
N ALA A 63 -18.42 -13.15 25.68
CA ALA A 63 -19.07 -11.98 26.27
C ALA A 63 -18.60 -11.65 27.71
N GLY A 64 -17.96 -12.61 28.39
CA GLY A 64 -17.33 -12.44 29.71
C GLY A 64 -15.81 -12.22 29.73
N THR A 65 -15.14 -12.07 28.59
CA THR A 65 -13.68 -11.79 28.56
C THR A 65 -13.45 -10.35 29.00
N PRO A 66 -12.66 -10.09 30.05
CA PRO A 66 -12.35 -8.73 30.47
C PRO A 66 -11.50 -8.05 29.39
N LEU A 67 -11.99 -6.92 28.90
CA LEU A 67 -11.35 -6.08 27.89
C LEU A 67 -10.96 -4.75 28.54
N ARG A 68 -9.90 -4.13 28.04
CA ARG A 68 -9.49 -2.80 28.48
C ARG A 68 -10.58 -1.78 28.12
N CYS A 69 -11.25 -1.24 29.14
CA CYS A 69 -12.31 -0.27 28.96
C CYS A 69 -11.77 1.16 28.97
N TYR A 70 -12.20 1.96 28.00
CA TYR A 70 -11.90 3.39 27.92
C TYR A 70 -13.22 4.16 27.88
N VAL A 71 -13.32 5.21 28.70
CA VAL A 71 -14.47 6.14 28.73
C VAL A 71 -13.92 7.54 28.52
N ASP A 72 -14.45 8.28 27.53
CA ASP A 72 -13.92 9.60 27.10
C ASP A 72 -12.41 9.58 26.80
N GLY A 73 -11.90 8.45 26.29
CA GLY A 73 -10.48 8.25 25.99
C GLY A 73 -9.58 7.95 27.21
N GLN A 74 -10.14 7.84 28.42
CA GLN A 74 -9.40 7.47 29.64
C GLN A 74 -9.60 6.01 30.02
N PHE A 75 -8.54 5.31 30.41
CA PHE A 75 -8.62 3.90 30.83
C PHE A 75 -9.27 3.78 32.20
N VAL A 76 -10.35 3.00 32.30
CA VAL A 76 -11.14 2.84 33.54
C VAL A 76 -11.00 1.45 34.18
N GLY A 77 -10.30 0.53 33.54
CA GLY A 77 -10.05 -0.83 34.03
C GLY A 77 -10.37 -1.91 33.00
N ASP A 78 -10.15 -3.17 33.38
CA ASP A 78 -10.52 -4.32 32.57
C ASP A 78 -11.94 -4.78 32.95
N LEU A 79 -12.91 -4.57 32.06
CA LEU A 79 -14.33 -4.87 32.26
C LEU A 79 -14.88 -5.71 31.10
N PRO A 80 -15.95 -6.50 31.31
CA PRO A 80 -16.64 -7.16 30.21
C PRO A 80 -17.23 -6.12 29.25
N LEU A 81 -17.38 -6.50 27.98
CA LEU A 81 -17.78 -5.59 26.89
C LEU A 81 -19.10 -4.85 27.20
N GLU A 82 -20.07 -5.56 27.78
CA GLU A 82 -21.39 -5.03 28.11
C GLU A 82 -21.33 -3.91 29.16
N ASP A 83 -20.50 -4.06 30.18
CA ASP A 83 -20.33 -3.05 31.24
C ASP A 83 -19.56 -1.84 30.74
N CYS A 84 -18.57 -2.06 29.88
CA CYS A 84 -17.82 -0.98 29.24
C CYS A 84 -18.70 -0.16 28.29
N ALA A 85 -19.54 -0.82 27.49
CA ALA A 85 -20.47 -0.16 26.57
C ALA A 85 -21.48 0.72 27.31
N ARG A 86 -22.06 0.23 28.42
CA ARG A 86 -22.97 1.01 29.27
C ARG A 86 -22.29 2.28 29.83
N ARG A 87 -21.04 2.16 30.29
CA ARG A 87 -20.29 3.31 30.83
C ARG A 87 -19.93 4.35 29.78
N ASN A 88 -19.83 3.94 28.51
CA ASN A 88 -19.64 4.84 27.37
C ASN A 88 -20.96 5.44 26.84
N GLY A 89 -22.08 5.23 27.53
CA GLY A 89 -23.39 5.72 27.09
C GLY A 89 -23.95 5.01 25.85
N VAL A 90 -23.33 3.89 25.43
CA VAL A 90 -23.83 3.06 24.33
C VAL A 90 -24.94 2.18 24.90
N ALA A 91 -26.20 2.54 24.62
CA ALA A 91 -27.34 1.70 24.95
C ALA A 91 -27.17 0.36 24.20
N SER A 92 -26.89 -0.72 24.94
CA SER A 92 -26.75 -2.08 24.41
C SER A 92 -28.11 -2.69 24.05
N GLY A 93 -28.91 -1.96 23.28
CA GLY A 93 -30.21 -2.36 22.77
C GLY A 93 -30.45 -1.67 21.44
N ALA A 94 -30.27 -2.44 20.36
CA ALA A 94 -30.62 -2.11 18.98
C ALA A 94 -30.22 -0.69 18.55
N LEU A 95 -28.92 -0.50 18.27
CA LEU A 95 -28.54 0.60 17.40
C LEU A 95 -29.24 0.41 16.05
N ASP A 96 -29.88 1.50 15.64
CA ASP A 96 -30.53 1.81 14.37
C ASP A 96 -29.58 1.60 13.16
N VAL A 97 -29.25 0.35 12.91
CA VAL A 97 -28.71 -0.19 11.66
C VAL A 97 -29.42 -1.53 11.50
N GLY A 98 -30.28 -1.66 10.47
CA GLY A 98 -31.12 -2.82 10.21
C GLY A 98 -30.33 -4.12 9.99
N ILE A 99 -29.79 -4.65 11.07
CA ILE A 99 -29.15 -5.94 11.21
C ILE A 99 -29.90 -6.61 12.35
N ASP A 100 -30.96 -7.33 12.00
CA ASP A 100 -31.57 -8.23 12.96
C ASP A 100 -30.56 -9.32 13.35
N ALA A 101 -30.81 -10.02 14.46
CA ALA A 101 -29.93 -11.05 15.00
C ALA A 101 -29.65 -12.24 14.04
N SER A 102 -30.24 -12.23 12.84
CA SER A 102 -30.04 -13.21 11.77
C SER A 102 -29.10 -12.74 10.64
N GLY A 103 -28.61 -11.49 10.66
CA GLY A 103 -27.54 -11.04 9.76
C GLY A 103 -27.90 -10.85 8.28
N ALA A 104 -29.14 -10.46 7.95
CA ALA A 104 -29.54 -10.16 6.57
C ALA A 104 -29.60 -8.65 6.29
N LEU A 105 -28.93 -8.18 5.24
CA LEU A 105 -28.87 -6.77 4.83
C LEU A 105 -30.19 -6.34 4.16
N GLY A 106 -31.01 -5.56 4.88
CA GLY A 106 -32.16 -4.86 4.31
C GLY A 106 -31.73 -3.54 3.66
N ALA A 107 -31.79 -3.45 2.33
CA ALA A 107 -31.50 -2.24 1.57
C ALA A 107 -32.38 -1.06 2.02
N GLY A 108 -31.73 0.08 2.29
CA GLY A 108 -32.34 1.27 2.86
C GLY A 108 -33.41 1.91 1.99
N ALA A 109 -34.51 2.32 2.62
CA ALA A 109 -35.45 3.28 2.08
C ALA A 109 -35.13 4.68 2.65
N ALA A 110 -34.64 5.52 1.76
CA ALA A 110 -34.84 6.95 1.63
C ALA A 110 -35.42 7.75 2.82
N GLY A 111 -34.62 8.73 3.26
CA GLY A 111 -35.08 10.12 3.35
C GLY A 111 -36.01 10.48 4.52
N ALA A 112 -35.42 10.72 5.69
CA ALA A 112 -35.99 11.65 6.66
C ALA A 112 -34.98 12.80 6.87
N ALA A 113 -35.41 13.98 6.46
CA ALA A 113 -34.65 15.21 6.47
C ALA A 113 -34.15 15.58 7.88
N LEU A 114 -32.85 15.78 8.02
CA LEU A 114 -32.25 16.47 9.15
C LEU A 114 -32.60 17.97 9.02
N THR A 115 -33.71 18.40 9.60
CA THR A 115 -33.99 19.83 9.81
C THR A 115 -33.14 20.30 11.00
N PRO A 116 -32.14 21.18 10.82
CA PRO A 116 -31.41 21.74 11.97
C PRO A 116 -32.29 22.76 12.69
N LEU A 117 -32.44 22.62 14.00
CA LEU A 117 -33.05 23.63 14.86
C LEU A 117 -32.17 24.92 14.90
N PRO A 118 -32.76 26.13 14.91
CA PRO A 118 -32.00 27.37 15.04
C PRO A 118 -31.41 27.54 16.45
N PRO A 119 -30.21 28.13 16.60
CA PRO A 119 -29.62 28.34 17.92
C PRO A 119 -30.40 29.41 18.71
N THR A 120 -30.68 29.10 19.98
CA THR A 120 -31.23 30.04 20.95
C THR A 120 -30.12 30.95 21.48
N ASP A 121 -30.29 32.25 21.29
CA ASP A 121 -29.51 33.30 21.95
C ASP A 121 -29.64 33.21 23.47
N THR A 122 -28.51 33.12 24.17
CA THR A 122 -28.44 33.47 25.60
C THR A 122 -27.21 34.36 25.78
N PRO A 123 -27.37 35.64 26.16
CA PRO A 123 -26.23 36.55 26.27
C PRO A 123 -25.44 36.24 27.56
N GLN A 124 -24.21 35.73 27.39
CA GLN A 124 -23.24 35.71 28.47
C GLN A 124 -22.57 37.10 28.59
N PRO A 125 -22.24 37.57 29.81
CA PRO A 125 -21.58 38.86 30.00
C PRO A 125 -20.21 38.85 29.32
N VAL A 126 -19.99 39.81 28.42
CA VAL A 126 -18.71 40.02 27.74
C VAL A 126 -17.68 40.56 28.73
N GLU A 127 -16.76 39.72 29.15
CA GLU A 127 -15.50 40.19 29.73
C GLU A 127 -14.62 40.70 28.58
N VAL A 128 -14.31 42.00 28.61
CA VAL A 128 -13.52 42.69 27.59
C VAL A 128 -12.06 42.23 27.70
N LEU A 129 -11.71 41.13 27.02
CA LEU A 129 -10.32 40.84 26.70
C LEU A 129 -9.90 41.65 25.48
N ARG A 130 -8.73 42.29 25.61
CA ARG A 130 -8.04 43.04 24.57
C ARG A 130 -7.89 42.19 23.31
N PRO A 131 -7.88 42.79 22.10
CA PRO A 131 -7.70 42.04 20.87
C PRO A 131 -6.36 41.31 20.90
N SER A 132 -6.41 39.97 20.95
CA SER A 132 -5.25 39.14 20.64
C SER A 132 -4.98 39.25 19.14
N PRO A 133 -3.73 39.37 18.68
CA PRO A 133 -3.42 39.35 17.26
C PRO A 133 -4.01 38.08 16.62
N PRO A 134 -4.52 38.16 15.38
CA PRO A 134 -5.08 37.00 14.71
C PRO A 134 -4.03 35.87 14.70
N PRO A 135 -4.40 34.62 15.03
CA PRO A 135 -3.48 33.50 14.86
C PRO A 135 -3.01 33.49 13.41
N PRO A 136 -1.72 33.20 13.14
CA PRO A 136 -1.24 33.08 11.77
C PRO A 136 -2.14 32.07 11.06
N ALA A 137 -2.64 32.46 9.87
CA ALA A 137 -3.43 31.58 9.03
C ALA A 137 -2.70 30.24 8.91
N ALA A 138 -3.37 29.15 9.31
CA ALA A 138 -2.85 27.81 9.13
C ALA A 138 -2.49 27.67 7.65
N ALA A 139 -1.20 27.43 7.36
CA ALA A 139 -0.76 27.16 6.02
C ALA A 139 -1.59 25.97 5.48
N PRO A 140 -2.04 26.00 4.21
CA PRO A 140 -2.73 24.86 3.63
C PRO A 140 -1.84 23.64 3.83
N ALA A 141 -2.38 22.59 4.47
CA ALA A 141 -1.68 21.33 4.62
C ALA A 141 -1.25 20.87 3.22
N ALA A 142 0.05 20.85 2.97
CA ALA A 142 0.58 20.41 1.70
C ALA A 142 0.09 18.98 1.46
N SER A 143 -0.68 18.77 0.39
CA SER A 143 -1.13 17.45 -0.01
C SER A 143 0.08 16.53 -0.12
N ALA A 144 0.17 15.52 0.75
CA ALA A 144 1.27 14.57 0.71
C ALA A 144 1.29 13.90 -0.68
N PRO A 145 2.48 13.71 -1.28
CA PRO A 145 2.57 13.08 -2.57
C PRO A 145 1.98 11.66 -2.51
N VAL A 146 1.22 11.30 -3.54
CA VAL A 146 0.68 9.96 -3.75
C VAL A 146 1.36 9.34 -4.97
N ALA A 147 1.66 8.05 -4.89
CA ALA A 147 2.35 7.32 -5.94
C ALA A 147 1.99 5.82 -5.88
N PRO A 148 2.31 5.05 -6.94
CA PRO A 148 1.93 3.65 -6.99
C PRO A 148 2.79 2.84 -6.03
N CYS A 149 2.15 1.99 -5.25
CA CYS A 149 2.83 1.08 -4.34
C CYS A 149 3.02 -0.30 -5.00
N TRP A 150 4.20 -0.88 -4.87
CA TRP A 150 4.54 -2.19 -5.40
C TRP A 150 5.19 -3.04 -4.31
N ARG A 151 4.77 -4.31 -4.22
CA ARG A 151 5.42 -5.32 -3.37
C ARG A 151 6.35 -6.19 -4.19
N HIS A 152 7.47 -6.58 -3.60
CA HIS A 152 8.31 -7.65 -4.13
C HIS A 152 8.06 -8.93 -3.34
N GLY A 153 7.69 -10.02 -4.03
CA GLY A 153 7.43 -11.32 -3.39
C GLY A 153 7.80 -12.47 -4.32
N GLY A 154 8.46 -13.49 -3.75
CA GLY A 154 9.00 -14.62 -4.52
C GLY A 154 10.06 -14.13 -5.52
N SER A 155 9.65 -14.00 -6.78
CA SER A 155 10.51 -13.51 -7.89
C SER A 155 9.85 -12.40 -8.72
N ALA A 156 8.76 -11.82 -8.25
CA ALA A 156 7.96 -10.88 -9.03
C ALA A 156 7.59 -9.62 -8.25
N TRP A 157 7.37 -8.56 -9.01
CA TRP A 157 6.78 -7.31 -8.53
C TRP A 157 5.27 -7.33 -8.77
N SER A 158 4.50 -6.97 -7.75
CA SER A 158 3.04 -6.85 -7.88
C SER A 158 2.60 -5.47 -7.41
N ARG A 159 1.86 -4.76 -8.28
CA ARG A 159 1.30 -3.44 -7.97
C ARG A 159 0.10 -3.60 -7.03
N LEU A 160 0.01 -2.74 -6.02
CA LEU A 160 -1.15 -2.65 -5.16
C LEU A 160 -2.23 -1.76 -5.81
N PRO A 161 -3.52 -2.02 -5.55
CA PRO A 161 -4.59 -1.19 -6.09
C PRO A 161 -4.54 0.22 -5.46
N GLY A 162 -4.73 1.23 -6.30
CA GLY A 162 -4.74 2.64 -5.90
C GLY A 162 -3.36 3.29 -5.80
N GLU A 163 -3.39 4.60 -5.66
CA GLU A 163 -2.22 5.44 -5.37
C GLU A 163 -2.29 5.82 -3.89
N MET A 164 -1.17 5.80 -3.18
CA MET A 164 -1.15 6.03 -1.74
C MET A 164 0.08 6.84 -1.32
N THR A 165 0.05 7.39 -0.12
CA THR A 165 1.21 8.08 0.46
C THR A 165 2.33 7.09 0.77
N GLN A 166 3.56 7.59 0.89
CA GLN A 166 4.72 6.75 1.20
C GLN A 166 4.53 5.98 2.51
N ALA A 167 4.00 6.65 3.54
CA ALA A 167 3.70 6.05 4.83
C ALA A 167 2.66 4.92 4.73
N ALA A 168 1.58 5.14 3.97
CA ALA A 168 0.56 4.12 3.73
C ALA A 168 1.12 2.90 2.96
N CYS A 169 2.01 3.12 1.99
CA CYS A 169 2.68 2.03 1.28
C CYS A 169 3.57 1.20 2.21
N VAL A 170 4.36 1.85 3.08
CA VAL A 170 5.19 1.16 4.09
C VAL A 170 4.32 0.30 5.02
N GLN A 171 3.21 0.84 5.53
CA GLN A 171 2.30 0.09 6.40
C GLN A 171 1.69 -1.11 5.67
N THR A 172 1.17 -0.89 4.47
CA THR A 172 0.51 -1.96 3.71
C THR A 172 1.48 -3.09 3.33
N LEU A 173 2.75 -2.76 3.11
CA LEU A 173 3.77 -3.73 2.72
C LEU A 173 4.42 -4.47 3.89
N PHE A 174 4.65 -3.78 5.01
CA PHE A 174 5.58 -4.24 6.05
C PHE A 174 4.97 -4.34 7.45
N ALA A 175 3.74 -3.88 7.66
CA ALA A 175 3.11 -3.96 8.99
C ALA A 175 2.98 -5.43 9.44
N GLY A 176 3.47 -5.71 10.65
CA GLY A 176 3.45 -7.05 11.24
C GLY A 176 4.52 -8.00 10.68
N GLN A 177 5.38 -7.55 9.75
CA GLN A 177 6.48 -8.36 9.23
C GLN A 177 7.80 -8.00 9.93
N CYS A 178 8.41 -9.00 10.56
CA CYS A 178 9.73 -8.89 11.19
C CYS A 178 10.77 -9.53 10.28
N GLU A 179 11.72 -8.76 9.76
CA GLU A 179 12.84 -9.33 9.01
C GLU A 179 13.91 -9.90 9.93
N ARG A 180 14.50 -11.02 9.51
CA ARG A 180 15.62 -11.65 10.24
C ARG A 180 16.92 -10.92 9.97
N PRO A 181 17.90 -10.99 10.89
CA PRO A 181 19.25 -10.52 10.63
C PRO A 181 19.82 -11.13 9.34
N GLY A 182 20.21 -10.28 8.38
CA GLY A 182 20.75 -10.68 7.08
C GLY A 182 19.69 -10.87 5.98
N GLU A 183 18.40 -10.83 6.31
CA GLU A 183 17.30 -10.80 5.35
C GLU A 183 16.80 -9.36 5.13
N ALA A 184 16.15 -9.13 4.00
CA ALA A 184 15.50 -7.87 3.70
C ALA A 184 14.31 -8.09 2.75
N ALA A 185 13.17 -7.50 3.12
CA ALA A 185 12.03 -7.39 2.21
C ALA A 185 12.07 -6.07 1.44
N TYR A 186 11.57 -6.11 0.20
CA TYR A 186 11.63 -4.98 -0.72
C TYR A 186 10.25 -4.55 -1.18
N GLY A 187 10.11 -3.25 -1.36
CA GLY A 187 8.93 -2.59 -1.88
C GLY A 187 9.33 -1.42 -2.76
N ARG A 188 8.35 -0.84 -3.45
CA ARG A 188 8.53 0.39 -4.22
C ARG A 188 7.36 1.31 -4.03
N TRP A 189 7.67 2.58 -3.91
CA TRP A 189 6.71 3.67 -3.87
C TRP A 189 7.08 4.67 -4.97
N GLY A 190 6.31 4.66 -6.06
CA GLY A 190 6.65 5.39 -7.28
C GLY A 190 8.02 4.98 -7.82
N GLY A 191 8.94 5.94 -7.90
CA GLY A 191 10.32 5.73 -8.32
C GLY A 191 11.29 5.34 -7.19
N GLN A 192 10.84 5.32 -5.93
CA GLN A 192 11.69 5.05 -4.78
C GLN A 192 11.57 3.59 -4.35
N THR A 193 12.69 2.97 -4.00
CA THR A 193 12.75 1.63 -3.43
C THR A 193 12.69 1.72 -1.92
N LEU A 194 11.83 0.91 -1.33
CA LEU A 194 11.69 0.73 0.11
C LEU A 194 12.33 -0.61 0.46
N ARG A 195 13.09 -0.64 1.55
CA ARG A 195 13.70 -1.85 2.07
C ARG A 195 13.40 -1.98 3.56
N LEU A 196 12.77 -3.08 3.95
CA LEU A 196 12.65 -3.47 5.34
C LEU A 196 13.90 -4.27 5.72
N VAL A 197 14.56 -3.84 6.79
CA VAL A 197 15.65 -4.55 7.47
C VAL A 197 15.28 -4.65 8.96
N PRO A 198 15.96 -5.49 9.76
CA PRO A 198 15.59 -5.66 11.16
C PRO A 198 15.50 -4.33 11.90
N GLY A 199 14.30 -4.01 12.40
CA GLY A 199 14.03 -2.83 13.21
C GLY A 199 13.84 -1.51 12.45
N LYS A 200 13.89 -1.48 11.12
CA LYS A 200 13.71 -0.22 10.37
C LYS A 200 13.36 -0.41 8.89
N VAL A 201 12.71 0.61 8.34
CA VAL A 201 12.47 0.77 6.90
C VAL A 201 13.36 1.87 6.36
N GLU A 202 14.02 1.58 5.25
CA GLU A 202 14.90 2.50 4.56
C GLU A 202 14.36 2.79 3.15
N VAL A 203 14.63 3.98 2.65
CA VAL A 203 14.24 4.41 1.30
C VAL A 203 15.46 4.79 0.47
N SER A 204 15.43 4.45 -0.81
CA SER A 204 16.47 4.82 -1.78
C SER A 204 15.86 5.24 -3.11
N GLY A 205 16.41 6.29 -3.72
CA GLY A 205 16.04 6.71 -5.08
C GLY A 205 16.93 6.10 -6.16
N ASP A 206 18.11 5.60 -5.80
CA ASP A 206 19.15 5.14 -6.72
C ASP A 206 19.52 3.65 -6.52
N ASN A 207 18.88 2.96 -5.56
CA ASN A 207 19.17 1.60 -5.13
C ASN A 207 20.59 1.38 -4.59
N ARG A 208 21.27 2.47 -4.19
CA ARG A 208 22.64 2.42 -3.65
C ARG A 208 22.70 3.08 -2.28
N ASN A 209 22.10 4.26 -2.16
CA ASN A 209 22.07 5.04 -0.94
C ASN A 209 20.72 4.88 -0.26
N PHE A 210 20.69 4.13 0.84
CA PHE A 210 19.51 3.89 1.66
C PHE A 210 19.54 4.81 2.87
N ARG A 211 18.50 5.64 3.02
CA ARG A 211 18.30 6.49 4.20
C ARG A 211 17.19 5.93 5.06
N LEU A 212 17.34 6.04 6.38
CA LEU A 212 16.28 5.67 7.32
C LEU A 212 15.02 6.48 7.00
N LEU A 213 13.91 5.78 6.79
CA LEU A 213 12.60 6.39 6.60
C LEU A 213 11.79 6.33 7.90
N LEU A 214 11.74 5.14 8.51
CA LEU A 214 10.93 4.89 9.69
C LEU A 214 11.56 3.78 10.53
N GLU A 215 11.54 3.95 11.85
CA GLU A 215 11.94 2.90 12.78
C GLU A 215 10.76 1.95 13.03
N GLN A 216 11.06 0.66 13.08
CA GLN A 216 10.08 -0.36 13.40
C GLN A 216 10.07 -0.56 14.90
N GLY A 217 8.92 -0.31 15.52
CA GLY A 217 8.69 -0.50 16.94
C GLY A 217 8.58 -1.97 17.35
N PRO A 218 8.39 -2.23 18.65
CA PRO A 218 8.15 -3.57 19.16
C PRO A 218 6.94 -4.21 18.47
N ASN A 219 6.98 -5.53 18.29
CA ASN A 219 5.98 -6.32 17.55
C ASN A 219 5.86 -5.96 16.05
N CYS A 220 6.90 -5.37 15.46
CA CYS A 220 6.98 -5.13 14.02
C CYS A 220 5.90 -4.16 13.51
N THR A 221 5.60 -3.18 14.36
CA THR A 221 4.65 -2.10 14.12
C THR A 221 5.37 -0.80 13.80
N PHE A 222 4.71 0.09 13.07
CA PHE A 222 5.27 1.39 12.72
C PHE A 222 4.48 2.51 13.42
N PRO A 223 5.05 3.15 14.46
CA PRO A 223 4.41 4.27 15.11
C PRO A 223 4.37 5.47 14.15
N GLY A 224 3.17 6.01 13.89
CA GLY A 224 3.01 7.26 13.14
C GLY A 224 2.79 7.13 11.63
N ALA A 225 2.47 5.95 11.10
CA ALA A 225 1.95 5.83 9.74
C ALA A 225 0.42 5.59 9.73
N GLY A 226 -0.30 6.43 10.45
CA GLY A 226 -1.75 6.61 10.42
C GLY A 226 -2.08 8.06 10.16
#